data_AF-A0A2D6LP44-F1
#
_entry.id   AF-A0A2D6LP44-F1
#
_cell.length_a   1.000
_cell.length_b   1.000
_cell.length_c   1.000
_cell.angle_alpha   90.00
_cell.angle_beta   90.00
_cell.angle_gamma   90.00
#
_symmetry.space_group_name_H-M   'P 1'
#
loop_
_entity.id
_entity.type
_entity.pdbx_description
1 polymer ?
#
loop_
_entity_poly.entity_id
_entity_poly.type
_entity_poly.pdbx_seq_one_letter_code
_entity_poly.pdbx_strand_id
1 'polypeptide(L)'
;MLSEKGQESAPFELLIAIIVMTFVIVVGFNALETLNRETCEGKINKNLEDIKTAIESVVKNKSKTNVSYELPNCYSENESGLIIVERNDTVYCSNVCGGSLAQCTVLQFSSDDPSYTETKCLRISSATTFPDEYVTCPTDLLEPAEGYTAVDWKAIGDNLGFRTSIIPGQYTLIRQSNLFSQAPIICVYRRE
;
A
#
# COMPACT_ATOMS: atom_id res chain seq x y z
N MET A 1 -25.27 -70.66 -19.11
CA MET A 1 -24.40 -69.57 -19.60
C MET A 1 -25.01 -68.25 -19.14
N LEU A 2 -24.75 -67.84 -17.89
CA LEU A 2 -25.12 -66.51 -17.42
C LEU A 2 -23.95 -65.58 -17.74
N SER A 3 -24.19 -64.65 -18.67
CA SER A 3 -23.23 -63.66 -19.12
C SER A 3 -23.12 -62.56 -18.07
N GLU A 4 -21.95 -62.45 -17.43
CA GLU A 4 -21.55 -61.35 -16.55
C GLU A 4 -21.47 -60.02 -17.33
N LYS A 5 -22.59 -59.29 -17.41
CA LYS A 5 -22.63 -57.93 -17.98
C LYS A 5 -23.26 -56.88 -17.05
N GLY A 6 -23.24 -57.13 -15.74
CA GLY A 6 -23.93 -56.30 -14.74
C GLY A 6 -23.09 -55.75 -13.59
N GLN A 7 -21.79 -56.03 -13.51
CA GLN A 7 -20.92 -55.61 -12.40
C GLN A 7 -19.89 -54.52 -12.78
N GLU A 8 -19.98 -53.92 -13.97
CA GLU A 8 -19.05 -52.87 -14.41
C GLU A 8 -19.52 -51.43 -14.13
N SER A 9 -20.82 -51.20 -13.88
CA SER A 9 -21.35 -49.83 -13.74
C SER A 9 -21.02 -49.18 -12.40
N ALA A 10 -21.03 -49.92 -11.30
CA ALA A 10 -20.73 -49.40 -9.97
C ALA A 10 -19.30 -48.83 -9.80
N PRO A 11 -18.21 -49.49 -10.28
CA PRO A 11 -16.87 -48.90 -10.21
C PRO A 11 -16.68 -47.73 -11.17
N PHE A 12 -17.37 -47.73 -12.32
CA PHE A 12 -17.30 -46.64 -13.29
C PHE A 12 -17.98 -45.36 -12.78
N GLU A 13 -19.16 -45.49 -12.16
CA GLU A 13 -19.88 -44.37 -11.55
C GLU A 13 -19.10 -43.74 -10.38
N LEU A 14 -18.47 -44.58 -9.55
CA LEU A 14 -17.59 -44.11 -8.46
C LEU A 14 -16.38 -43.33 -9.00
N LEU A 15 -15.76 -43.79 -10.09
CA LEU A 15 -14.63 -43.10 -10.73
C LEU A 15 -15.02 -41.73 -11.27
N ILE A 16 -16.18 -41.62 -11.92
CA ILE A 16 -16.69 -40.33 -12.40
C ILE A 16 -16.94 -39.38 -11.22
N ALA A 17 -17.57 -39.87 -10.15
CA ALA A 17 -17.84 -39.05 -8.97
C ALA A 17 -16.55 -38.48 -8.34
N ILE A 18 -15.49 -39.28 -8.24
CA ILE A 18 -14.18 -38.85 -7.72
C ILE A 18 -13.54 -37.80 -8.64
N ILE A 19 -13.59 -38.00 -9.96
CA ILE A 19 -13.03 -37.05 -10.93
C ILE A 19 -13.77 -35.71 -10.86
N VAL A 20 -15.10 -35.73 -10.80
CA VAL A 20 -15.93 -34.53 -10.69
C VAL A 20 -15.67 -33.81 -9.37
N MET A 21 -15.61 -34.54 -8.26
CA MET A 21 -15.31 -33.96 -6.95
C MET A 21 -13.94 -33.28 -6.92
N THR A 22 -12.92 -33.94 -7.47
CA THR A 22 -11.56 -33.37 -7.57
C THR A 22 -11.55 -32.11 -8.42
N PHE A 23 -12.23 -32.12 -9.56
CA PHE A 23 -12.33 -30.95 -10.44
C PHE A 23 -13.01 -29.77 -9.74
N VAL A 24 -14.13 -30.01 -9.06
CA VAL A 24 -14.86 -28.97 -8.31
C VAL A 24 -13.99 -28.39 -7.20
N ILE A 25 -13.25 -29.22 -6.48
CA ILE A 25 -12.33 -28.77 -5.42
C ILE A 25 -11.23 -27.88 -6.00
N VAL A 26 -10.59 -28.29 -7.09
CA VAL A 26 -9.51 -27.51 -7.74
C VAL A 26 -10.04 -26.16 -8.24
N VAL A 27 -11.18 -26.15 -8.93
CA VAL A 27 -11.80 -24.90 -9.42
C VAL A 27 -12.22 -24.02 -8.25
N GLY A 28 -12.75 -24.61 -7.17
CA GLY A 28 -13.11 -23.88 -5.96
C GLY A 28 -11.91 -23.19 -5.32
N PHE A 29 -10.77 -23.87 -5.20
CA PHE A 29 -9.56 -23.27 -4.65
C PHE A 29 -9.01 -22.12 -5.51
N ASN A 30 -8.97 -22.28 -6.83
CA ASN A 30 -8.54 -21.21 -7.75
C ASN A 30 -9.44 -19.96 -7.63
N ALA A 31 -10.75 -20.16 -7.48
CA ALA A 31 -11.69 -19.06 -7.29
C ALA A 31 -11.47 -18.34 -5.96
N LEU A 32 -11.25 -19.10 -4.87
CA LEU A 32 -10.96 -18.52 -3.55
C LEU A 32 -9.64 -17.74 -3.54
N GLU A 33 -8.61 -18.24 -4.19
CA GLU A 33 -7.32 -17.55 -4.31
C GLU A 33 -7.46 -16.22 -5.06
N THR A 34 -8.21 -16.22 -6.17
CA THR A 34 -8.48 -15.01 -6.95
C THR A 34 -9.25 -13.98 -6.13
N LEU A 35 -10.32 -14.40 -5.44
CA LEU A 35 -11.11 -13.51 -4.58
C LEU A 35 -10.29 -12.94 -3.41
N ASN A 36 -9.43 -13.76 -2.81
CA ASN A 36 -8.55 -13.32 -1.73
C ASN A 36 -7.56 -12.27 -2.23
N ARG A 37 -6.96 -12.48 -3.41
CA ARG A 37 -6.06 -11.52 -4.05
C ARG A 37 -6.76 -10.20 -4.36
N GLU A 38 -7.92 -10.23 -5.02
CA GLU A 38 -8.70 -9.03 -5.33
C GLU A 38 -9.09 -8.24 -4.06
N THR A 39 -9.45 -8.95 -2.99
CA THR A 39 -9.76 -8.34 -1.69
C THR A 39 -8.54 -7.62 -1.11
N CYS A 40 -7.36 -8.24 -1.19
CA CYS A 40 -6.12 -7.67 -0.69
C CYS A 40 -5.64 -6.47 -1.52
N GLU A 41 -5.67 -6.57 -2.85
CA GLU A 41 -5.39 -5.43 -3.75
C GLU A 41 -6.36 -4.27 -3.50
N GLY A 42 -7.65 -4.56 -3.33
CA GLY A 42 -8.66 -3.55 -3.00
C GLY A 42 -8.39 -2.84 -1.67
N LYS A 43 -7.95 -3.58 -0.64
CA LYS A 43 -7.54 -3.00 0.66
C LYS A 43 -6.31 -2.11 0.53
N ILE A 44 -5.28 -2.55 -0.21
CA ILE A 44 -4.09 -1.72 -0.47
C ILE A 44 -4.48 -0.45 -1.21
N ASN A 45 -5.25 -0.55 -2.29
CA ASN A 45 -5.69 0.60 -3.06
C ASN A 45 -6.47 1.61 -2.20
N LYS A 46 -7.35 1.11 -1.32
CA LYS A 46 -8.06 1.95 -0.35
C LYS A 46 -7.09 2.64 0.61
N ASN A 47 -6.15 1.90 1.21
CA ASN A 47 -5.18 2.46 2.14
C ASN A 47 -4.31 3.54 1.49
N LEU A 48 -3.88 3.31 0.23
CA LEU A 48 -3.13 4.31 -0.53
C LEU A 48 -3.95 5.57 -0.79
N GLU A 49 -5.23 5.43 -1.14
CA GLU A 49 -6.09 6.59 -1.39
C GLU A 49 -6.40 7.36 -0.09
N ASP A 50 -6.58 6.66 1.03
CA ASP A 50 -6.79 7.28 2.35
C ASP A 50 -5.54 8.06 2.78
N ILE A 51 -4.34 7.47 2.63
CA ILE A 51 -3.06 8.14 2.94
C ILE A 51 -2.82 9.34 2.01
N LYS A 52 -3.00 9.17 0.71
CA LYS A 52 -2.91 10.26 -0.26
C LYS A 52 -3.85 11.40 0.11
N THR A 53 -5.11 11.10 0.40
CA THR A 53 -6.12 12.10 0.74
C THR A 53 -5.75 12.81 2.04
N ALA A 54 -5.23 12.09 3.03
CA ALA A 54 -4.75 12.68 4.29
C ALA A 54 -3.58 13.63 4.06
N ILE A 55 -2.55 13.21 3.30
CA ILE A 55 -1.40 14.05 2.92
C ILE A 55 -1.88 15.31 2.19
N GLU A 56 -2.67 15.15 1.13
CA GLU A 56 -3.15 16.30 0.34
C GLU A 56 -4.03 17.25 1.16
N SER A 57 -4.86 16.71 2.06
CA SER A 57 -5.71 17.51 2.95
C SER A 57 -4.89 18.33 3.93
N VAL A 58 -3.82 17.74 4.49
CA VAL A 58 -2.93 18.41 5.45
C VAL A 58 -2.13 19.52 4.77
N VAL A 59 -1.67 19.30 3.54
CA VAL A 59 -0.99 20.35 2.78
C VAL A 59 -1.92 21.52 2.47
N LYS A 60 -3.13 21.24 1.99
CA LYS A 60 -4.04 22.27 1.48
C LYS A 60 -4.76 23.05 2.58
N ASN A 61 -5.44 22.36 3.50
CA ASN A 61 -6.49 22.98 4.32
C ASN A 61 -6.47 22.59 5.81
N LYS A 62 -5.89 21.44 6.19
CA LYS A 62 -5.95 20.93 7.56
C LYS A 62 -4.59 21.03 8.24
N SER A 63 -4.54 21.55 9.47
CA SER A 63 -3.29 21.56 10.25
C SER A 63 -2.90 20.16 10.73
N LYS A 64 -3.88 19.27 10.95
CA LYS A 64 -3.70 17.91 11.51
C LYS A 64 -4.70 16.93 10.91
N THR A 65 -4.28 15.70 10.60
CA THR A 65 -5.15 14.59 10.16
C THR A 65 -4.58 13.25 10.63
N ASN A 66 -5.44 12.31 11.01
CA ASN A 66 -5.04 10.95 11.34
C ASN A 66 -5.28 10.02 10.15
N VAL A 67 -4.43 9.03 9.97
CA VAL A 67 -4.58 7.96 8.99
C VAL A 67 -4.09 6.64 9.57
N SER A 68 -4.70 5.54 9.14
CA SER A 68 -4.24 4.20 9.47
C SER A 68 -3.71 3.53 8.21
N TYR A 69 -2.61 2.80 8.35
CA TYR A 69 -2.10 1.91 7.33
C TYR A 69 -2.15 0.48 7.86
N GLU A 70 -2.82 -0.40 7.10
CA GLU A 70 -2.88 -1.82 7.40
C GLU A 70 -2.30 -2.60 6.22
N LEU A 71 -1.41 -3.55 6.51
CA LEU A 71 -0.95 -4.50 5.50
C LEU A 71 -1.87 -5.73 5.52
N PRO A 72 -2.57 -6.05 4.43
CA PRO A 72 -3.35 -7.28 4.36
C PRO A 72 -2.45 -8.52 4.44
N ASN A 73 -2.92 -9.57 5.09
CA ASN A 73 -2.20 -10.84 5.28
C ASN A 73 -1.78 -11.57 3.98
N CYS A 74 -2.25 -11.11 2.82
CA CYS A 74 -1.80 -11.64 1.53
C CYS A 74 -0.35 -11.24 1.19
N TYR A 75 0.20 -10.23 1.86
CA TYR A 75 1.53 -9.70 1.60
C TYR A 75 2.41 -9.87 2.84
N SER A 76 3.68 -10.20 2.61
CA SER A 76 4.68 -10.34 3.67
C SER A 76 5.25 -8.97 4.06
N GLU A 77 5.37 -8.68 5.35
CA GLU A 77 5.98 -7.44 5.86
C GLU A 77 7.44 -7.26 5.43
N ASN A 78 8.14 -8.36 5.12
CA ASN A 78 9.56 -8.33 4.74
C ASN A 78 9.78 -8.13 3.24
N GLU A 79 8.76 -8.40 2.42
CA GLU A 79 8.84 -8.42 0.95
C GLU A 79 7.89 -7.40 0.32
N SER A 80 7.18 -6.65 1.15
CA SER A 80 6.29 -5.59 0.72
C SER A 80 6.61 -4.30 1.46
N GLY A 81 6.34 -3.19 0.79
CA GLY A 81 6.62 -1.89 1.34
C GLY A 81 5.81 -0.79 0.71
N LEU A 82 5.43 0.16 1.56
CA LEU A 82 4.85 1.43 1.16
C LEU A 82 5.90 2.54 1.29
N ILE A 83 6.06 3.36 0.24
CA ILE A 83 7.03 4.47 0.21
C ILE A 83 6.49 5.70 -0.48
N ILE A 84 7.02 6.87 -0.11
CA ILE A 84 6.85 8.12 -0.85
C ILE A 84 8.13 8.41 -1.63
N VAL A 85 7.99 8.63 -2.93
CA VAL A 85 9.12 8.83 -3.83
C VAL A 85 8.93 10.08 -4.69
N GLU A 86 9.97 10.88 -4.78
CA GLU A 86 10.07 11.98 -5.75
C GLU A 86 10.70 11.45 -7.04
N ARG A 87 10.07 11.71 -8.17
CA ARG A 87 10.53 11.32 -9.49
C ARG A 87 10.68 12.55 -10.37
N ASN A 88 11.79 12.63 -11.11
CA ASN A 88 12.12 13.73 -12.03
C ASN A 88 11.97 13.28 -13.50
N ASP A 89 11.15 12.27 -13.77
CA ASP A 89 10.90 11.73 -15.10
C ASP A 89 9.56 12.25 -15.62
N THR A 90 9.63 13.13 -16.62
CA THR A 90 8.45 13.73 -17.25
C THR A 90 7.49 12.70 -17.81
N VAL A 91 7.97 11.62 -18.42
CA VAL A 91 7.11 10.59 -19.03
C VAL A 91 6.38 9.82 -17.94
N TYR A 92 7.11 9.39 -16.91
CA TYR A 92 6.53 8.71 -15.76
C TYR A 92 5.48 9.58 -15.06
N CYS A 93 5.84 10.83 -14.75
CA CYS A 93 4.95 11.75 -14.05
C CYS A 93 3.71 12.10 -14.87
N SER A 94 3.85 12.27 -16.19
CA SER A 94 2.71 12.51 -17.08
C SER A 94 1.73 11.33 -17.11
N ASN A 95 2.25 10.10 -17.07
CA ASN A 95 1.42 8.89 -17.08
C ASN A 95 0.70 8.66 -15.74
N VAL A 96 1.37 8.87 -14.61
CA VAL A 96 0.83 8.57 -13.28
C VAL A 96 -0.01 9.71 -12.71
N CYS A 97 0.47 10.96 -12.85
CA CYS A 97 -0.17 12.14 -12.29
C CYS A 97 -1.07 12.89 -13.29
N GLY A 98 -0.88 12.65 -14.59
CA GLY A 98 -1.50 13.44 -15.64
C GLY A 98 -0.81 14.80 -15.86
N GLY A 99 -0.99 15.37 -17.05
CA GLY A 99 -0.38 16.65 -17.45
C GLY A 99 1.08 16.51 -17.87
N SER A 100 1.76 17.64 -18.12
CA SER A 100 3.19 17.69 -18.44
C SER A 100 3.95 18.19 -17.21
N LEU A 101 4.27 17.27 -16.31
CA LEU A 101 4.97 17.56 -15.05
C LEU A 101 6.41 17.05 -15.14
N ALA A 102 7.39 17.94 -14.98
CA ALA A 102 8.81 17.58 -14.99
C ALA A 102 9.24 16.81 -13.72
N GLN A 103 8.51 16.99 -12.62
CA GLN A 103 8.72 16.32 -11.35
C GLN A 103 7.38 16.03 -10.69
N CYS A 104 7.29 14.89 -10.02
CA CYS A 104 6.12 14.48 -9.25
C CYS A 104 6.52 13.71 -8.00
N THR A 105 5.66 13.77 -6.99
CA THR A 105 5.76 12.93 -5.80
C THR A 105 4.68 11.87 -5.86
N VAL A 106 5.06 10.61 -5.69
CA VAL A 106 4.15 9.46 -5.75
C VAL A 106 4.22 8.65 -4.47
N LEU A 107 3.07 8.10 -4.09
CA LEU A 107 2.94 7.10 -3.05
C LEU A 107 2.89 5.74 -3.73
N GLN A 108 3.86 4.88 -3.47
CA GLN A 108 4.01 3.59 -4.14
C GLN A 108 4.00 2.46 -3.11
N PHE A 109 3.13 1.48 -3.34
CA PHE A 109 3.20 0.18 -2.70
C PHE A 109 3.79 -0.81 -3.68
N SER A 110 4.72 -1.65 -3.23
CA SER A 110 5.21 -2.80 -3.99
C SER A 110 5.34 -4.01 -3.09
N SER A 111 5.07 -5.20 -3.63
CA SER A 111 5.30 -6.49 -3.01
C SER A 111 5.93 -7.43 -4.02
N ASP A 112 6.89 -8.24 -3.59
CA ASP A 112 7.52 -9.26 -4.43
C ASP A 112 6.71 -10.57 -4.45
N ASP A 113 6.09 -10.95 -3.33
CA ASP A 113 5.23 -12.13 -3.21
C ASP A 113 3.89 -11.84 -2.50
N PRO A 114 2.74 -11.94 -3.20
CA PRO A 114 2.61 -12.00 -4.65
C PRO A 114 3.05 -10.68 -5.29
N SER A 115 3.63 -10.76 -6.50
CA SER A 115 4.09 -9.58 -7.25
C SER A 115 2.93 -8.62 -7.54
N TYR A 116 2.91 -7.49 -6.83
CA TYR A 116 1.91 -6.46 -6.98
C TYR A 116 2.54 -5.08 -6.78
N THR A 117 2.14 -4.11 -7.59
CA THR A 117 2.59 -2.73 -7.43
C THR A 117 1.43 -1.79 -7.74
N GLU A 118 1.18 -0.86 -6.83
CA GLU A 118 0.15 0.15 -6.97
C GLU A 118 0.76 1.51 -6.67
N THR A 119 0.49 2.50 -7.51
CA THR A 119 1.06 3.84 -7.37
C THR A 119 -0.03 4.90 -7.44
N LYS A 120 -0.02 5.82 -6.48
CA LYS A 120 -0.90 6.98 -6.45
C LYS A 120 -0.09 8.27 -6.53
N CYS A 121 -0.51 9.16 -7.42
CA CYS A 121 0.03 10.51 -7.48
C CYS A 121 -0.38 11.33 -6.26
N LEU A 122 0.57 12.01 -5.61
CA LEU A 122 0.29 13.00 -4.57
C LEU A 122 0.19 14.39 -5.22
N ARG A 123 -1.00 15.01 -5.20
CA ARG A 123 -1.21 16.37 -5.74
C ARG A 123 -0.81 17.43 -4.72
N ILE A 124 0.47 17.44 -4.40
CA ILE A 124 1.13 18.39 -3.50
C ILE A 124 2.13 19.23 -4.30
N SER A 125 2.52 20.39 -3.77
CA SER A 125 3.58 21.20 -4.40
C SER A 125 4.89 20.42 -4.37
N SER A 126 5.72 20.53 -5.43
CA SER A 126 7.08 19.97 -5.44
C SER A 126 8.00 20.59 -4.38
N ALA A 127 7.60 21.74 -3.82
CA ALA A 127 8.27 22.35 -2.68
C ALA A 127 7.87 21.71 -1.33
N THR A 128 6.88 20.82 -1.29
CA THR A 128 6.47 20.14 -0.05
C THR A 128 7.56 19.20 0.39
N THR A 129 8.00 19.30 1.64
CA THR A 129 9.06 18.45 2.18
C THR A 129 8.53 17.56 3.30
N PHE A 130 9.14 16.39 3.41
CA PHE A 130 8.98 15.47 4.52
C PHE A 130 10.23 15.58 5.41
N PRO A 131 10.09 15.37 6.72
CA PRO A 131 11.23 15.43 7.64
C PRO A 131 12.29 14.41 7.22
N ASP A 132 13.54 14.85 7.21
CA ASP A 132 14.74 14.04 7.01
C ASP A 132 15.66 14.18 8.24
N GLU A 133 16.88 13.66 8.19
CA GLU A 133 17.87 13.76 9.28
C GLU A 133 18.15 15.21 9.74
N TYR A 134 17.82 16.23 8.93
CA TYR A 134 18.10 17.64 9.20
C TYR A 134 16.86 18.44 9.61
N VAL A 135 15.65 17.94 9.36
CA VAL A 135 14.38 18.59 9.67
C VAL A 135 13.66 17.85 10.80
N THR A 136 13.78 18.37 12.02
CA THR A 136 13.14 17.79 13.20
C THR A 136 11.69 18.26 13.35
N CYS A 137 10.77 17.31 13.52
CA CYS A 137 9.36 17.57 13.82
C CYS A 137 9.11 17.65 15.33
N PRO A 138 8.91 18.85 15.93
CA PRO A 138 8.62 18.99 17.36
C PRO A 138 7.39 18.18 17.80
N THR A 139 7.55 17.37 18.84
CA THR A 139 6.49 16.53 19.42
C THR A 139 5.45 17.32 20.22
N ASP A 140 5.75 18.57 20.56
CA ASP A 140 4.88 19.48 21.33
C ASP A 140 3.57 19.84 20.60
N LEU A 141 3.45 19.49 19.32
CA LEU A 141 2.22 19.66 18.52
C LEU A 141 1.21 18.52 18.72
N LEU A 142 1.54 17.50 19.53
CA LEU A 142 0.68 16.36 19.84
C LEU A 142 0.22 16.43 21.29
N GLU A 143 -1.10 16.30 21.50
CA GLU A 143 -1.70 16.20 22.82
C GLU A 143 -2.49 14.88 22.93
N PRO A 144 -2.17 14.01 23.90
CA PRO A 144 -0.93 14.00 24.70
C PRO A 144 0.30 13.67 23.82
N ALA A 145 1.47 14.24 24.16
CA ALA A 145 2.71 13.97 23.42
C ALA A 145 3.26 12.55 23.66
N GLU A 146 2.85 11.92 24.76
CA GLU A 146 3.25 10.57 25.13
C GLU A 146 2.63 9.52 24.20
N GLY A 147 3.45 8.59 23.70
CA GLY A 147 3.02 7.51 22.81
C GLY A 147 3.06 7.83 21.31
N TYR A 148 3.77 8.89 20.92
CA TYR A 148 4.01 9.21 19.50
C TYR A 148 5.50 9.28 19.17
N THR A 149 5.89 8.64 18.07
CA THR A 149 7.25 8.70 17.52
C THR A 149 7.23 9.38 16.15
N ALA A 150 8.10 10.36 15.94
CA ALA A 150 8.28 10.95 14.61
C ALA A 150 8.88 9.91 13.66
N VAL A 151 8.30 9.76 12.48
CA VAL A 151 8.74 8.80 11.47
C VAL A 151 9.04 9.50 10.16
N ASP A 152 10.08 9.02 9.49
CA ASP A 152 10.38 9.43 8.12
C ASP A 152 9.60 8.55 7.14
N TRP A 153 8.80 9.20 6.31
CA TRP A 153 8.01 8.58 5.25
C TRP A 153 8.61 8.78 3.86
N LYS A 154 9.67 9.58 3.74
CA LYS A 154 10.42 9.76 2.52
C LYS A 154 11.35 8.56 2.35
N ALA A 155 11.24 7.89 1.22
CA ALA A 155 12.25 6.91 0.86
C ALA A 155 13.56 7.64 0.54
N ILE A 156 14.62 7.34 1.28
CA ILE A 156 15.99 7.63 0.84
C ILE A 156 16.36 6.52 -0.14
N GLY A 157 15.94 6.72 -1.39
CA GLY A 157 16.21 5.80 -2.48
C GLY A 157 17.56 6.07 -3.12
N ASP A 158 18.61 5.43 -2.62
CA ASP A 158 19.66 4.95 -3.52
C ASP A 158 19.16 3.64 -4.16
N ASN A 159 19.63 3.30 -5.36
CA ASN A 159 19.17 2.19 -6.22
C ASN A 159 19.31 0.75 -5.64
N LEU A 160 19.40 0.58 -4.31
CA LEU A 160 19.71 -0.67 -3.61
C LEU A 160 18.82 -0.82 -2.36
N GLY A 161 17.55 -1.18 -2.56
CA GLY A 161 16.66 -1.69 -1.52
C GLY A 161 15.88 -0.65 -0.72
N PHE A 162 14.68 -1.05 -0.26
CA PHE A 162 13.81 -0.27 0.62
C PHE A 162 14.47 -0.09 1.99
N ARG A 163 15.17 1.02 2.24
CA ARG A 163 15.75 1.31 3.56
C ARG A 163 14.73 1.88 4.56
N THR A 164 13.66 2.50 4.10
CA THR A 164 12.60 3.08 4.94
C THR A 164 11.23 2.81 4.31
N SER A 165 10.60 1.70 4.69
CA SER A 165 9.20 1.45 4.34
C SER A 165 8.27 1.90 5.46
N ILE A 166 7.13 2.48 5.09
CA ILE A 166 6.06 2.83 6.00
C ILE A 166 5.49 1.53 6.58
N ILE A 167 5.60 1.40 7.90
CA ILE A 167 5.24 0.20 8.65
C ILE A 167 3.72 0.22 8.94
N PRO A 168 3.00 -0.90 9.05
CA PRO A 168 1.60 -0.87 9.46
C PRO A 168 1.40 -0.20 10.83
N GLY A 169 0.34 0.61 10.96
CA GLY A 169 0.04 1.33 12.20
C GLY A 169 -0.87 2.54 12.03
N GLN A 170 -1.07 3.26 13.13
CA GLN A 170 -1.80 4.52 13.16
C GLN A 170 -0.85 5.70 13.13
N TYR A 171 -1.19 6.69 12.30
CA TYR A 171 -0.36 7.84 12.02
C TYR A 171 -1.14 9.15 12.17
N THR A 172 -0.41 10.19 12.56
CA THR A 172 -0.91 11.54 12.67
C THR A 172 -0.01 12.44 11.83
N LEU A 173 -0.59 13.06 10.81
CA LEU A 173 0.07 14.01 9.93
C LEU A 173 -0.24 15.42 10.39
N ILE A 174 0.79 16.25 10.52
CA ILE A 174 0.69 17.65 10.92
C ILE A 174 1.46 18.51 9.92
N ARG A 175 0.81 19.57 9.43
CA ARG A 175 1.48 20.58 8.61
C ARG A 175 2.24 21.52 9.53
N GLN A 176 3.54 21.60 9.34
CA GLN A 176 4.37 22.66 9.92
C GLN A 176 4.60 23.76 8.90
N SER A 177 4.40 24.99 9.38
CA SER A 177 4.69 26.20 8.64
C SER A 177 5.97 26.78 9.21
N ASN A 178 7.02 26.90 8.40
CA ASN A 178 8.22 27.61 8.83
C ASN A 178 8.04 29.11 8.50
N LEU A 179 8.36 30.00 9.44
CA LEU A 179 8.32 31.45 9.22
C LEU A 179 9.25 31.89 8.08
N PHE A 180 10.29 31.10 7.78
CA PHE A 180 11.32 31.41 6.80
C PHE A 180 11.21 30.63 5.48
N SER A 181 10.22 29.72 5.36
CA SER A 181 10.01 28.94 4.14
C SER A 181 8.53 28.78 3.82
N GLN A 182 8.15 29.13 2.58
CA GLN A 182 6.79 28.92 2.08
C GLN A 182 6.51 27.44 1.72
N ALA A 183 7.54 26.59 1.77
CA ALA A 183 7.41 25.15 1.59
C ALA A 183 6.69 24.52 2.79
N PRO A 184 5.52 23.87 2.61
CA PRO A 184 4.89 23.15 3.69
C PRO A 184 5.73 21.92 4.06
N ILE A 185 6.06 21.78 5.34
CA ILE A 185 6.69 20.58 5.90
C ILE A 185 5.57 19.70 6.46
N ILE A 186 5.54 18.41 6.09
CA ILE A 186 4.57 17.45 6.64
C ILE A 186 5.27 16.58 7.67
N CYS A 187 4.98 16.81 8.94
CA CYS A 187 5.43 15.96 10.03
C CYS A 187 4.50 14.77 10.18
N VAL A 188 5.09 13.57 10.28
CA VAL A 188 4.35 12.33 10.46
C VAL A 188 4.77 11.69 11.78
N TYR A 189 3.78 11.35 12.59
CA TYR A 189 3.97 10.71 13.88
C TYR A 189 3.23 9.38 13.91
N ARG A 190 3.93 8.30 14.27
CA ARG A 190 3.34 6.99 14.51
C ARG A 190 2.89 6.92 15.97
N ARG A 191 1.70 6.36 16.19
CA ARG A 191 1.22 6.03 17.53
C ARG A 191 1.76 4.66 17.95
N GLU A 192 2.39 4.59 19.12
CA GLU A 192 2.84 3.35 19.75
C GLU A 192 1.68 2.54 20.37
#